data_AF-A0A544SYF7-F1
#
_entry.id   AF-A0A544SYF7-F1
#
_cell.length_a   1.000
_cell.length_b   1.000
_cell.length_c   1.000
_cell.angle_alpha   90.00
_cell.angle_beta   90.00
_cell.angle_gamma   90.00
#
_symmetry.space_group_name_H-M   'P 1'
#
loop_
_entity.id
_entity.type
_entity.pdbx_description
1 polymer ?
#
loop_
_entity_poly.entity_id
_entity_poly.type
_entity_poly.pdbx_seq_one_letter_code
_entity_poly.pdbx_strand_id
1 'polypeptide(L)'
;MSEYSIVYIEIERKIDFYYQMQQIEIQYELQLNMEGIITARHRFELRHVHDVSHKSFSFGGGILYLHTNQGVFSYKIQDNPTPFIHAFKSLKAENKI
;
A
#
# COMPACT_ATOMS: atom_id res chain seq x y z
N MET A 1 -0.07 16.15 8.93
CA MET A 1 0.39 14.85 9.47
C MET A 1 -0.56 13.78 8.93
N SER A 2 -0.06 12.66 8.41
CA SER A 2 -0.92 11.53 8.02
C SER A 2 -1.48 10.88 9.28
N GLU A 3 -2.81 10.71 9.35
CA GLU A 3 -3.46 10.13 10.52
C GLU A 3 -3.36 8.59 10.53
N TYR A 4 -3.10 7.98 9.38
CA TYR A 4 -2.97 6.53 9.24
C TYR A 4 -1.88 6.16 8.24
N SER A 5 -1.03 5.19 8.58
CA SER A 5 -0.03 4.62 7.67
C SER A 5 0.05 3.11 7.82
N ILE A 6 0.58 2.44 6.79
CA ILE A 6 0.93 1.03 6.81
C ILE A 6 2.26 0.82 6.08
N VAL A 7 3.11 -0.06 6.59
CA VAL A 7 4.38 -0.40 5.95
C VAL A 7 4.14 -1.40 4.83
N TYR A 8 4.72 -1.12 3.67
CA TYR A 8 4.79 -2.06 2.55
C TYR A 8 6.23 -2.36 2.16
N ILE A 9 6.41 -3.50 1.51
CA ILE A 9 7.72 -4.06 1.15
C ILE A 9 7.84 -4.11 -0.37
N GLU A 10 8.92 -3.55 -0.87
CA GLU A 10 9.39 -3.80 -2.23
C GLU A 10 10.61 -4.71 -2.19
N ILE A 11 10.70 -5.65 -3.15
CA ILE A 11 11.84 -6.55 -3.28
C ILE A 11 12.66 -6.08 -4.47
N GLU A 12 13.88 -5.62 -4.22
CA GLU A 12 14.88 -5.40 -5.25
C GLU A 12 15.69 -6.67 -5.48
N ARG A 13 15.91 -7.02 -6.76
CA ARG A 13 16.83 -8.08 -7.14
C ARG A 13 18.11 -7.47 -7.66
N LYS A 14 19.24 -7.89 -7.10
CA LYS A 14 20.58 -7.49 -7.55
C LYS A 14 21.38 -8.75 -7.87
N ILE A 15 22.16 -8.71 -8.94
CA ILE A 15 23.14 -9.74 -9.25
C ILE A 15 24.49 -9.18 -8.81
N ASP A 16 25.18 -9.90 -7.93
CA ASP A 16 26.50 -9.47 -7.46
C ASP A 16 27.62 -9.84 -8.46
N PHE A 17 28.84 -9.43 -8.13
CA PHE A 17 30.02 -9.68 -8.95
C PHE A 17 30.29 -11.17 -9.19
N TYR A 18 29.80 -12.05 -8.31
CA TYR A 18 29.95 -13.50 -8.40
C TYR A 18 28.76 -14.18 -9.08
N TYR A 19 27.91 -13.42 -9.79
CA TYR A 19 26.70 -13.89 -10.47
C TYR A 19 25.65 -14.49 -9.53
N GLN A 20 25.67 -14.14 -8.24
CA GLN A 20 24.65 -14.57 -7.30
C GLN A 20 23.50 -13.58 -7.26
N MET A 21 22.27 -14.09 -7.32
CA MET A 21 21.07 -13.28 -7.17
C MET A 21 20.79 -13.03 -5.69
N GLN A 22 20.77 -11.77 -5.30
CA GLN A 22 20.38 -11.31 -3.97
C GLN A 22 19.01 -10.64 -4.03
N GLN A 23 18.19 -10.88 -3.00
CA GLN A 23 16.93 -10.18 -2.79
C GLN A 23 17.07 -9.25 -1.59
N ILE A 24 16.80 -7.98 -1.81
CA ILE A 24 16.85 -6.95 -0.78
C ILE A 24 15.42 -6.49 -0.54
N GLU A 25 14.92 -6.69 0.68
CA GLU A 25 13.64 -6.13 1.10
C GLU A 25 13.85 -4.67 1.53
N ILE A 26 13.06 -3.77 0.93
CA ILE A 26 13.04 -2.36 1.27
C ILE A 26 11.66 -2.03 1.79
N GLN A 27 11.61 -1.38 2.95
CA GLN A 27 10.37 -0.97 3.60
C GLN A 27 10.06 0.49 3.26
N TYR A 28 8.80 0.73 2.93
CA TYR A 28 8.26 2.05 2.65
C TYR A 28 6.93 2.22 3.38
N GLU A 29 6.48 3.46 3.52
CA GLU A 29 5.16 3.77 4.06
C GLU A 29 4.15 4.08 2.96
N LEU A 30 2.95 3.56 3.15
CA LEU A 30 1.75 3.96 2.46
C LEU A 30 0.92 4.79 3.44
N GLN A 31 0.83 6.09 3.19
CA GLN A 31 0.25 7.09 4.08
C GLN A 31 -1.12 7.54 3.57
N LEU A 32 -2.09 7.65 4.47
CA LEU A 32 -3.44 8.16 4.18
C LEU A 32 -3.67 9.50 4.89
N ASN A 33 -4.20 10.45 4.15
CA ASN A 33 -4.64 11.76 4.65
C ASN A 33 -5.84 12.28 3.85
N MET A 34 -6.30 13.50 4.15
CA MET A 34 -7.46 14.11 3.49
C MET A 34 -7.31 14.30 1.97
N GLU A 35 -6.08 14.46 1.46
CA GLU A 35 -5.84 14.61 0.02
C GLU A 35 -5.87 13.25 -0.71
N GLY A 36 -5.50 12.18 0.00
CA GLY A 36 -5.55 10.81 -0.51
C GLY A 36 -4.45 9.91 0.04
N ILE A 37 -3.93 9.02 -0.81
CA ILE A 37 -2.94 8.01 -0.44
C ILE A 37 -1.59 8.34 -1.08
N ILE A 38 -0.52 8.37 -0.29
CA ILE A 38 0.85 8.66 -0.72
C ILE A 38 1.71 7.43 -0.46
N THR A 39 2.53 7.06 -1.44
CA THR A 39 3.54 5.99 -1.33
C THR A 39 4.90 6.55 -1.72
N ALA A 40 5.95 5.73 -1.66
CA ALA A 40 7.28 6.16 -2.10
C ALA A 40 7.34 6.48 -3.61
N ARG A 41 6.40 5.97 -4.41
CA ARG A 41 6.42 6.09 -5.88
C ARG A 41 5.21 6.83 -6.47
N HIS A 42 4.10 6.90 -5.74
CA HIS A 42 2.83 7.40 -6.27
C HIS A 42 2.10 8.27 -5.25
N ARG A 43 1.25 9.16 -5.77
CA ARG A 43 0.28 9.92 -5.01
C ARG A 43 -1.08 9.76 -5.68
N PHE A 44 -2.04 9.21 -4.95
CA PHE A 44 -3.40 8.96 -5.41
C PHE A 44 -4.32 9.93 -4.70
N GLU A 45 -5.03 10.76 -5.45
CA GLU A 45 -6.11 11.57 -4.88
C GLU A 45 -7.23 10.66 -4.38
N LEU A 46 -7.84 11.02 -3.24
CA LEU A 46 -8.85 10.18 -2.59
C LEU A 46 -10.00 9.80 -3.54
N ARG A 47 -10.46 10.76 -4.36
CA ARG A 47 -11.52 10.56 -5.37
C ARG A 47 -11.18 9.57 -6.48
N HIS A 48 -9.89 9.34 -6.73
CA HIS A 48 -9.42 8.42 -7.76
C HIS A 48 -9.16 7.02 -7.22
N VAL A 49 -9.26 6.81 -5.90
CA VAL A 49 -9.21 5.49 -5.26
C VAL A 49 -10.65 5.02 -5.02
N HIS A 50 -11.06 4.00 -5.74
CA HIS A 50 -12.41 3.47 -5.69
C HIS A 50 -12.62 2.55 -4.49
N ASP A 51 -11.63 1.69 -4.21
CA ASP A 51 -11.66 0.74 -3.11
C ASP A 51 -10.25 0.35 -2.64
N VAL A 52 -10.16 -0.09 -1.39
CA VAL A 52 -8.96 -0.67 -0.80
C VAL A 52 -9.32 -2.05 -0.26
N SER A 53 -8.69 -3.08 -0.82
CA SER A 53 -8.93 -4.47 -0.41
C SER A 53 -7.63 -5.16 0.00
N HIS A 54 -7.76 -6.29 0.70
CA HIS A 54 -6.62 -7.05 1.19
C HIS A 54 -6.82 -8.54 0.91
N LYS A 55 -5.75 -9.18 0.42
CA LYS A 55 -5.64 -10.64 0.31
C LYS A 55 -4.54 -11.12 1.25
N SER A 56 -4.92 -11.86 2.29
CA SER A 56 -3.96 -12.48 3.21
C SER A 56 -3.23 -13.66 2.58
N PHE A 57 -2.03 -13.94 3.09
CA PHE A 57 -1.33 -15.19 2.87
C PHE A 57 -1.55 -16.16 4.02
N SER A 58 -1.46 -17.47 3.74
CA SER A 58 -1.63 -18.52 4.76
C SER A 58 -0.53 -18.51 5.82
N PHE A 59 0.64 -17.95 5.52
CA PHE A 59 1.80 -17.87 6.40
C PHE A 59 2.01 -16.48 7.02
N GLY A 60 1.02 -15.60 6.94
CA GLY A 60 1.08 -14.23 7.49
C GLY A 60 1.38 -13.16 6.44
N GLY A 61 1.00 -11.92 6.75
CA GLY A 61 1.02 -10.80 5.81
C GLY A 61 0.00 -10.96 4.67
N GLY A 62 0.23 -10.21 3.59
CA GLY A 62 -0.65 -10.25 2.42
C GLY A 62 -0.31 -9.21 1.37
N ILE A 63 -1.27 -9.00 0.47
CA ILE A 63 -1.24 -7.94 -0.52
C ILE A 63 -2.39 -6.98 -0.23
N LEU A 64 -2.06 -5.70 -0.05
CA LEU A 64 -3.01 -4.60 -0.08
C LEU A 64 -3.17 -4.12 -1.52
N TYR A 65 -4.41 -4.01 -1.98
CA TYR A 65 -4.75 -3.54 -3.33
C TYR A 65 -5.43 -2.18 -3.25
N LEU A 66 -4.91 -1.20 -4.00
CA LEU A 66 -5.60 0.04 -4.30
C LEU A 66 -6.26 -0.11 -5.66
N HIS A 67 -7.59 -0.11 -5.69
CA HIS A 67 -8.35 -0.04 -6.94
C HIS A 67 -8.54 1.41 -7.30
N THR A 68 -7.93 1.85 -8.40
CA THR A 68 -7.92 3.25 -8.83
C THR A 68 -8.51 3.41 -10.22
N ASN A 69 -8.76 4.65 -10.64
CA ASN A 69 -9.15 4.97 -12.01
C ASN A 69 -8.06 4.66 -13.07
N GLN A 70 -6.82 4.42 -12.64
CA GLN A 70 -5.68 4.05 -13.49
C GLN A 70 -5.36 2.54 -13.44
N GLY A 71 -6.19 1.75 -12.76
CA GLY A 71 -5.99 0.32 -12.56
C GLY A 71 -5.69 -0.05 -11.11
N VAL A 72 -5.18 -1.26 -10.92
CA VAL A 72 -4.94 -1.83 -9.58
C VAL A 72 -3.46 -1.76 -9.24
N PHE A 73 -3.15 -1.16 -8.09
CA PHE A 73 -1.81 -1.13 -7.52
C PHE A 73 -1.74 -2.08 -6.33
N SER A 74 -0.66 -2.87 -6.25
CA SER A 74 -0.48 -3.89 -5.21
C SER A 74 0.73 -3.58 -4.33
N TYR A 75 0.56 -3.80 -3.04
CA TYR A 75 1.57 -3.53 -2.02
C TYR A 75 1.69 -4.75 -1.10
N LYS A 76 2.87 -5.37 -1.04
CA LYS A 76 3.15 -6.47 -0.10
C LYS A 76 3.24 -5.88 1.31
N ILE A 77 2.44 -6.38 2.24
CA ILE A 77 2.40 -5.92 3.63
C ILE A 77 2.62 -7.10 4.58
N GLN A 78 3.16 -6.84 5.77
CA GLN A 78 3.22 -7.81 6.87
C GLN A 78 2.21 -7.51 7.98
N ASP A 79 1.86 -6.24 8.15
CA ASP A 79 0.96 -5.79 9.22
C ASP A 79 -0.52 -6.03 8.91
N ASN A 80 -1.37 -5.94 9.95
CA ASN A 80 -2.82 -5.99 9.80
C ASN A 80 -3.35 -4.71 9.10
N PRO A 81 -3.95 -4.79 7.90
CA PRO A 81 -4.40 -3.61 7.17
C PRO A 81 -5.76 -3.07 7.62
N THR A 82 -6.43 -3.76 8.54
CA THR A 82 -7.80 -3.42 8.97
C THR A 82 -7.93 -1.94 9.38
N PRO A 83 -7.06 -1.38 10.25
CA PRO A 83 -7.16 0.04 10.63
C PRO A 83 -7.02 0.99 9.44
N PHE A 84 -6.09 0.70 8.53
CA PHE A 84 -5.86 1.50 7.32
C PHE A 84 -7.07 1.48 6.39
N ILE A 85 -7.65 0.30 6.14
CA ILE A 85 -8.83 0.12 5.29
C ILE A 85 -10.06 0.83 5.89
N HIS A 86 -10.26 0.74 7.21
CA HIS A 86 -11.35 1.42 7.88
C HIS A 86 -11.20 2.94 7.80
N ALA A 87 -10.00 3.47 8.05
CA ALA A 87 -9.73 4.89 7.93
C ALA A 87 -10.02 5.41 6.51
N PHE A 88 -9.60 4.67 5.47
CA PHE A 88 -9.92 5.01 4.09
C PHE A 88 -11.42 5.09 3.85
N LYS A 89 -12.17 4.09 4.31
CA LYS A 89 -13.64 4.04 4.15
C LYS A 89 -14.34 5.19 4.89
N SER A 90 -13.91 5.50 6.11
CA SER A 90 -14.44 6.63 6.89
C SER A 90 -14.19 7.96 6.19
N LEU A 91 -12.95 8.23 5.77
CA LEU A 91 -12.61 9.45 5.04
C LEU A 91 -13.42 9.59 3.75
N LYS A 92 -13.60 8.50 3.00
CA LYS A 92 -14.38 8.53 1.76
C LYS A 92 -15.86 8.86 2.03
N ALA A 93 -16.43 8.28 3.09
CA ALA A 93 -17.82 8.53 3.49
C ALA A 93 -18.04 9.98 3.97
N GLU A 94 -17.12 10.53 4.75
CA GLU A 94 -17.16 11.92 5.24
C GLU A 94 -17.10 12.94 4.09
N ASN A 95 -16.29 12.64 3.07
CA ASN A 95 -16.14 13.51 1.91
C ASN A 95 -17.24 13.33 0.84
N LYS A 96 -18.20 12.40 1.04
CA LYS A 96 -19.28 12.06 0.09
C LYS A 96 -18.77 11.74 -1.34
N ILE A 97 -17.63 11.05 -1.45
CA ILE A 97 -16.99 10.65 -2.72
C ILE A 97 -17.14 9.14 -2.97
#